data_AF-A0AAW7D5Z8-F1
#
_entry.id   AF-A0AAW7D5Z8-F1
#
_cell.length_a   1.000
_cell.length_b   1.000
_cell.length_c   1.000
_cell.angle_alpha   90.00
_cell.angle_beta   90.00
_cell.angle_gamma   90.00
#
_symmetry.space_group_name_H-M   'P 1'
#
loop_
_entity.id
_entity.type
_entity.pdbx_description
1 polymer ?
#
loop_
_entity_poly.entity_id
_entity_poly.type
_entity_poly.pdbx_seq_one_letter_code
_entity_poly.pdbx_strand_id
1 'polypeptide(L)'
;MKKLFLLTFLMFFVLLNGQSNNLVEYNFITKNGVKEVMKEYLVFNENEIFYVNIKNDDNLNYEDDKLAKERYNYEPIYVNLKTDSLYQNKIAILKKNSSEMKRIIMVEKRPTVNWKITKESQKMLGYTCYKATTKFRGRDYTAWFTPELPYNYGPWKLGGLPGLILKVENELFDYDATRIVLNSNKIPTLPILKSFVNAKYKYQLKQAIGFENNWLIYNRANIYASLPSGVIIKEEPLRKDVREFSIDE
;
A
#
# COMPACT_ATOMS: atom_id res chain seq x y z
N MET A 1 25.70 -49.35 -4.77
CA MET A 1 25.13 -48.77 -3.53
C MET A 1 25.66 -47.37 -3.18
N LYS A 2 26.87 -46.94 -3.56
CA LYS A 2 27.38 -45.57 -3.26
C LYS A 2 26.73 -44.41 -4.04
N LYS A 3 26.10 -44.65 -5.20
CA LYS A 3 25.43 -43.61 -6.00
C LYS A 3 24.02 -43.24 -5.50
N LEU A 4 23.38 -44.10 -4.69
CA LEU A 4 22.02 -43.84 -4.20
C LEU A 4 22.02 -42.90 -2.98
N PHE A 5 23.11 -42.88 -2.21
CA PHE A 5 23.26 -42.02 -1.04
C PHE A 5 23.57 -40.56 -1.39
N LEU A 6 24.18 -40.31 -2.56
CA LEU A 6 24.49 -38.96 -3.03
C LEU A 6 23.25 -38.24 -3.58
N LEU A 7 22.28 -39.00 -4.13
CA LEU A 7 21.03 -38.43 -4.66
C LEU A 7 20.06 -38.04 -3.53
N THR A 8 20.03 -38.81 -2.44
CA THR A 8 19.23 -38.47 -1.24
C THR A 8 19.83 -37.29 -0.48
N PHE A 9 21.15 -37.13 -0.47
CA PHE A 9 21.82 -35.96 0.12
C PHE A 9 21.55 -34.67 -0.67
N LEU A 10 21.46 -34.75 -2.01
CA LEU A 10 21.09 -33.59 -2.84
C LEU A 10 19.59 -33.21 -2.71
N MET A 11 18.70 -34.19 -2.51
CA MET A 11 17.27 -33.90 -2.29
C MET A 11 16.97 -33.30 -0.90
N PHE A 12 17.81 -33.57 0.10
CA PHE A 12 17.58 -33.02 1.45
C PHE A 12 17.89 -31.52 1.55
N PHE A 13 18.78 -31.00 0.70
CA PHE A 13 19.11 -29.57 0.66
C PHE A 13 18.04 -28.71 -0.04
N VAL A 14 17.12 -29.31 -0.79
CA VAL A 14 16.05 -28.57 -1.51
C VAL A 14 14.81 -28.36 -0.63
N LEU A 15 14.73 -29.00 0.55
CA LEU A 15 13.52 -28.96 1.41
C LEU A 15 13.55 -27.92 2.55
N LEU A 16 14.53 -27.01 2.58
CA LEU A 16 14.63 -25.98 3.63
C LEU A 16 14.74 -24.54 3.13
N ASN A 17 14.23 -24.24 1.93
CA ASN A 17 13.87 -22.85 1.64
C ASN A 17 12.51 -22.55 2.27
N GLY A 18 12.47 -22.46 3.60
CA GLY A 18 11.37 -21.77 4.26
C GLY A 18 11.38 -20.34 3.76
N GLN A 19 10.34 -19.92 3.03
CA GLN A 19 10.24 -18.55 2.52
C GLN A 19 10.25 -17.59 3.72
N SER A 20 11.36 -16.86 3.88
CA SER A 20 11.47 -15.82 4.89
C SER A 20 10.87 -14.53 4.35
N ASN A 21 10.07 -13.86 5.16
CA ASN A 21 9.53 -12.56 4.84
C ASN A 21 10.09 -11.52 5.81
N ASN A 22 10.05 -10.27 5.38
CA ASN A 22 10.30 -9.10 6.19
C ASN A 22 8.97 -8.42 6.49
N LEU A 23 8.88 -7.75 7.63
CA LEU A 23 7.71 -6.99 8.04
C LEU A 23 8.14 -5.65 8.65
N VAL A 24 7.42 -4.61 8.29
CA VAL A 24 7.44 -3.32 8.98
C VAL A 24 6.02 -3.02 9.44
N GLU A 25 5.86 -2.77 10.73
CA GLU A 25 4.62 -2.28 11.30
C GLU A 25 4.65 -0.76 11.34
N TYR A 26 3.58 -0.13 10.87
CA TYR A 26 3.35 1.30 10.91
C TYR A 26 2.10 1.60 11.73
N ASN A 27 2.18 2.65 12.55
CA ASN A 27 1.02 3.37 13.02
C ASN A 27 0.59 4.36 11.93
N PHE A 28 -0.63 4.19 11.40
CA PHE A 28 -1.32 5.19 10.60
C PHE A 28 -2.12 6.09 11.53
N ILE A 29 -1.82 7.38 11.50
CA ILE A 29 -2.33 8.37 12.45
C ILE A 29 -3.07 9.45 11.67
N THR A 30 -4.40 9.53 11.83
CA THR A 30 -5.19 10.60 11.19
C THR A 30 -5.16 11.88 12.00
N LYS A 31 -5.10 13.04 11.32
CA LYS A 31 -5.04 14.38 11.97
C LYS A 31 -6.41 15.06 12.14
N ASN A 32 -7.51 14.33 11.94
CA ASN A 32 -8.87 14.87 11.85
C ASN A 32 -9.53 15.15 13.23
N GLY A 33 -8.77 15.56 14.25
CA GLY A 33 -9.28 15.93 15.57
C GLY A 33 -9.64 14.75 16.50
N VAL A 34 -9.87 13.55 15.96
CA VAL A 34 -9.92 12.28 16.71
C VAL A 34 -8.66 11.51 16.36
N LYS A 35 -7.78 11.29 17.35
CA LYS A 35 -6.53 10.55 17.16
C LYS A 35 -6.83 9.05 17.11
N GLU A 36 -7.33 8.58 15.98
CA GLU A 36 -7.39 7.15 15.69
C GLU A 36 -6.02 6.69 15.19
N VAL A 37 -5.50 5.65 15.81
CA VAL A 37 -4.25 5.00 15.41
C VAL A 37 -4.60 3.62 14.91
N MET A 38 -4.32 3.35 13.63
CA MET A 38 -4.52 2.04 13.03
C MET A 38 -3.17 1.41 12.71
N LYS A 39 -3.06 0.09 12.84
CA LYS A 39 -1.83 -0.63 12.46
C LYS A 39 -1.89 -1.06 11.00
N GLU A 40 -0.87 -0.69 10.25
CA GLU A 40 -0.66 -1.13 8.86
C GLU A 40 0.68 -1.85 8.74
N TYR A 41 0.75 -2.84 7.86
CA TYR A 41 1.88 -3.73 7.73
C TYR A 41 2.39 -3.73 6.30
N LEU A 42 3.69 -3.48 6.16
CA LEU A 42 4.44 -3.69 4.93
C LEU A 42 5.15 -5.04 5.06
N VAL A 43 4.68 -6.04 4.33
CA VAL A 43 5.28 -7.38 4.29
C VAL A 43 5.96 -7.56 2.95
N PHE A 44 7.23 -7.96 2.92
CA PHE A 44 7.96 -8.07 1.66
C PHE A 44 9.05 -9.12 1.67
N ASN A 45 9.39 -9.59 0.48
CA ASN A 45 10.55 -10.42 0.21
C ASN A 45 11.15 -10.03 -1.16
N GLU A 46 12.04 -10.85 -1.70
CA GLU A 46 12.71 -10.62 -2.99
C GLU A 46 11.75 -10.58 -4.21
N ASN A 47 10.55 -11.17 -4.10
CA ASN A 47 9.63 -11.37 -5.22
C ASN A 47 8.41 -10.43 -5.16
N GLU A 48 8.04 -9.99 -3.96
CA GLU A 48 6.76 -9.31 -3.74
C GLU A 48 6.72 -8.41 -2.52
N ILE A 49 5.78 -7.47 -2.55
CA ILE A 49 5.43 -6.58 -1.45
C ILE A 49 3.92 -6.64 -1.25
N PHE A 50 3.51 -6.65 0.01
CA PHE A 50 2.14 -6.49 0.43
C PHE A 50 2.05 -5.32 1.40
N TYR A 51 1.05 -4.48 1.17
CA TYR A 51 0.66 -3.45 2.11
C TYR A 51 -0.75 -3.75 2.59
N VAL A 52 -0.89 -4.05 3.87
CA VAL A 52 -2.15 -4.53 4.43
C VAL A 52 -2.47 -3.82 5.74
N ASN A 53 -3.75 -3.59 5.96
CA ASN A 53 -4.30 -3.23 7.26
C ASN A 53 -5.08 -4.43 7.79
N ILE A 54 -4.88 -4.77 9.06
CA ILE A 54 -5.62 -5.83 9.74
C ILE A 54 -6.42 -5.16 10.85
N LYS A 55 -7.71 -5.53 10.95
CA LYS A 55 -8.63 -4.93 11.90
C LYS A 55 -8.06 -5.05 13.31
N ASN A 56 -7.98 -3.91 14.01
CA ASN A 56 -7.56 -3.71 15.42
C ASN A 56 -7.78 -4.95 16.32
N ASP A 57 -6.83 -5.89 16.27
CA ASP A 57 -6.57 -6.86 17.31
C ASP A 57 -5.25 -6.41 17.93
N ASP A 58 -5.32 -5.75 19.08
CA ASP A 58 -4.13 -5.26 19.80
C ASP A 58 -3.16 -6.41 20.15
N ASN A 59 -3.64 -7.66 20.11
CA ASN A 59 -2.87 -8.87 20.36
C ASN A 59 -2.42 -9.59 19.08
N LEU A 60 -2.59 -8.99 17.90
CA LEU A 60 -2.13 -9.59 16.65
C LEU A 60 -0.60 -9.77 16.69
N ASN A 61 -0.18 -11.03 16.77
CA ASN A 61 1.22 -11.39 16.66
C ASN A 61 1.59 -11.50 15.18
N TYR A 62 2.81 -11.12 14.79
CA TYR A 62 3.28 -11.28 13.41
C TYR A 62 3.41 -12.76 13.00
N GLU A 63 3.41 -13.65 13.98
CA GLU A 63 3.36 -15.11 13.84
C GLU A 63 1.93 -15.66 13.78
N ASP A 64 0.90 -14.79 13.85
CA ASP A 64 -0.49 -15.21 13.87
C ASP A 64 -0.97 -15.57 12.45
N ASP A 65 -1.43 -16.81 12.30
CA ASP A 65 -2.14 -17.33 11.13
C ASP A 65 -3.29 -16.43 10.66
N LYS A 66 -3.87 -15.60 11.55
CA LYS A 66 -4.87 -14.58 11.21
C LYS A 66 -4.39 -13.59 10.15
N LEU A 67 -3.09 -13.22 10.12
CA LEU A 67 -2.53 -12.38 9.04
C LEU A 67 -2.81 -12.98 7.66
N ALA A 68 -2.80 -14.30 7.55
CA ALA A 68 -3.06 -15.05 6.33
C ALA A 68 -4.55 -15.33 6.07
N LYS A 69 -5.41 -15.26 7.09
CA LYS A 69 -6.81 -15.77 7.06
C LYS A 69 -7.88 -14.68 7.18
N GLU A 70 -7.56 -13.45 7.56
CA GLU A 70 -8.57 -12.40 7.84
C GLU A 70 -8.96 -11.47 6.67
N ARG A 71 -10.13 -10.83 6.82
CA ARG A 71 -10.72 -9.87 5.89
C ARG A 71 -10.10 -8.49 6.10
N TYR A 72 -9.20 -8.07 5.20
CA TYR A 72 -8.63 -6.72 5.17
C TYR A 72 -9.75 -5.65 5.10
N ASN A 73 -9.73 -4.67 6.01
CA ASN A 73 -10.76 -3.62 6.08
C ASN A 73 -10.57 -2.51 5.06
N TYR A 74 -9.33 -2.24 4.66
CA TYR A 74 -8.96 -1.19 3.71
C TYR A 74 -8.64 -1.76 2.33
N GLU A 75 -8.15 -0.92 1.42
CA GLU A 75 -7.76 -1.25 0.05
C GLU A 75 -6.33 -1.85 0.03
N PRO A 76 -6.09 -3.15 0.32
CA PRO A 76 -4.74 -3.71 0.35
C PRO A 76 -4.06 -3.55 -1.00
N ILE A 77 -2.75 -3.40 -0.95
CA ILE A 77 -1.89 -3.30 -2.12
C ILE A 77 -1.01 -4.54 -2.19
N TYR A 78 -0.95 -5.11 -3.38
CA TYR A 78 0.00 -6.15 -3.75
C TYR A 78 0.91 -5.62 -4.85
N VAL A 79 2.21 -5.80 -4.71
CA VAL A 79 3.20 -5.48 -5.74
C VAL A 79 3.92 -6.76 -6.12
N ASN A 80 3.89 -7.08 -7.41
CA ASN A 80 4.73 -8.11 -7.99
C ASN A 80 6.03 -7.45 -8.48
N LEU A 81 7.16 -7.76 -7.84
CA LEU A 81 8.45 -7.15 -8.17
C LEU A 81 9.02 -7.65 -9.49
N LYS A 82 8.66 -8.87 -9.92
CA LYS A 82 9.11 -9.43 -11.21
C LYS A 82 8.51 -8.68 -12.40
N THR A 83 7.25 -8.26 -12.27
CA THR A 83 6.54 -7.53 -13.34
C THR A 83 6.45 -6.03 -13.08
N ASP A 84 7.01 -5.56 -11.96
CA ASP A 84 6.90 -4.16 -11.47
C ASP A 84 5.46 -3.63 -11.50
N SER A 85 4.49 -4.50 -11.16
CA SER A 85 3.06 -4.23 -11.25
C SER A 85 2.44 -4.13 -9.86
N LEU A 86 1.64 -3.08 -9.65
CA LEU A 86 0.90 -2.82 -8.43
C LEU A 86 -0.59 -3.13 -8.65
N TYR A 87 -1.16 -3.93 -7.77
CA TYR A 87 -2.56 -4.31 -7.71
C TYR A 87 -3.16 -3.76 -6.43
N GLN A 88 -4.27 -3.05 -6.52
CA GLN A 88 -4.96 -2.50 -5.36
C GLN A 88 -6.43 -2.90 -5.40
N ASN A 89 -6.94 -3.43 -4.29
CA ASN A 89 -8.38 -3.65 -4.14
C ASN A 89 -9.08 -2.31 -3.97
N LYS A 90 -10.15 -2.04 -4.72
CA LYS A 90 -10.95 -0.83 -4.61
C LYS A 90 -12.45 -1.12 -4.57
N ILE A 91 -13.20 -0.22 -3.94
CA ILE A 91 -14.66 -0.15 -4.11
C ILE A 91 -14.98 0.87 -5.20
N ALA A 92 -15.79 0.48 -6.17
CA ALA A 92 -16.07 1.30 -7.33
C ALA A 92 -17.53 1.18 -7.80
N ILE A 93 -18.05 2.26 -8.39
CA ILE A 93 -19.32 2.27 -9.10
C ILE A 93 -19.04 2.16 -10.60
N LEU A 94 -19.30 0.98 -11.18
CA LEU A 94 -18.88 0.69 -12.56
C LEU A 94 -19.76 1.38 -13.61
N LYS A 95 -21.02 1.68 -13.28
CA LYS A 95 -21.99 2.29 -14.18
C LYS A 95 -22.32 3.70 -13.72
N LYS A 96 -22.28 4.66 -14.65
CA LYS A 96 -22.73 6.04 -14.38
C LYS A 96 -24.18 6.02 -13.89
N ASN A 97 -24.51 6.89 -12.93
CA ASN A 97 -25.84 7.01 -12.31
C ASN A 97 -26.35 5.72 -11.63
N SER A 98 -25.45 4.85 -11.19
CA SER A 98 -25.79 3.67 -10.37
C SER A 98 -25.37 3.90 -8.92
N SER A 99 -26.03 3.22 -7.98
CA SER A 99 -25.60 3.06 -6.59
C SER A 99 -24.93 1.71 -6.32
N GLU A 100 -24.86 0.82 -7.32
CA GLU A 100 -24.25 -0.51 -7.19
C GLU A 100 -22.74 -0.39 -7.01
N MET A 101 -22.28 -0.65 -5.78
CA MET A 101 -20.87 -0.71 -5.43
C MET A 101 -20.32 -2.11 -5.66
N LYS A 102 -19.11 -2.18 -6.22
CA LYS A 102 -18.44 -3.44 -6.51
C LYS A 102 -16.97 -3.39 -6.10
N ARG A 103 -16.46 -4.51 -5.58
CA ARG A 103 -15.03 -4.72 -5.40
C ARG A 103 -14.38 -4.97 -6.75
N ILE A 104 -13.35 -4.20 -7.06
CA ILE A 104 -12.50 -4.36 -8.23
C ILE A 104 -11.04 -4.44 -7.80
N ILE A 105 -10.20 -4.99 -8.68
CA ILE A 105 -8.75 -4.86 -8.57
C ILE A 105 -8.31 -3.83 -9.60
N MET A 106 -7.77 -2.72 -9.14
CA MET A 106 -7.07 -1.77 -9.99
C MET A 106 -5.63 -2.28 -10.19
N VAL A 107 -5.13 -2.24 -11.42
CA VAL A 107 -3.73 -2.50 -11.73
C VAL A 107 -3.06 -1.27 -12.34
N GLU A 108 -1.82 -1.03 -11.94
CA GLU A 108 -0.94 -0.01 -12.49
C GLU A 108 0.52 -0.49 -12.47
N LYS A 109 1.40 0.15 -13.23
CA LYS A 109 2.84 0.00 -12.99
C LYS A 109 3.15 0.60 -11.61
N ARG A 110 4.11 0.03 -10.89
CA ARG A 110 4.52 0.60 -9.60
C ARG A 110 4.89 2.08 -9.77
N PRO A 111 4.27 3.00 -9.02
CA PRO A 111 4.51 4.42 -9.18
C PRO A 111 5.97 4.78 -8.90
N THR A 112 6.52 5.68 -9.72
CA THR A 112 7.81 6.31 -9.45
C THR A 112 7.58 7.63 -8.73
N VAL A 113 8.19 7.80 -7.56
CA VAL A 113 8.05 9.01 -6.74
C VAL A 113 9.34 9.82 -6.83
N ASN A 114 9.24 11.07 -7.27
CA ASN A 114 10.39 11.97 -7.42
C ASN A 114 10.71 12.64 -6.09
N TRP A 115 11.61 12.04 -5.32
CA TRP A 115 12.01 12.54 -4.01
C TRP A 115 13.14 13.58 -4.08
N LYS A 116 13.03 14.63 -3.27
CA LYS A 116 14.11 15.56 -2.97
C LYS A 116 14.71 15.20 -1.61
N ILE A 117 15.86 14.52 -1.62
CA ILE A 117 16.60 14.18 -0.40
C ILE A 117 17.27 15.44 0.15
N THR A 118 17.21 15.61 1.47
CA THR A 118 17.81 16.74 2.19
C THR A 118 18.99 16.28 3.05
N LYS A 119 19.68 17.22 3.70
CA LYS A 119 20.79 16.93 4.63
C LYS A 119 20.32 16.68 6.07
N GLU A 120 19.04 16.86 6.36
CA GLU A 120 18.49 16.64 7.69
C GLU A 120 18.49 15.14 8.01
N SER A 121 18.97 14.79 9.21
CA SER A 121 19.05 13.41 9.69
C SER A 121 18.57 13.30 11.14
N GLN A 122 17.97 12.17 11.48
CA GLN A 122 17.60 11.83 12.86
C GLN A 122 17.69 10.32 13.09
N LYS A 123 17.63 9.87 14.35
CA LYS A 123 17.57 8.45 14.68
C LYS A 123 16.13 7.98 14.87
N MET A 124 15.75 6.87 14.25
CA MET A 124 14.44 6.22 14.38
C MET A 124 14.62 4.72 14.48
N LEU A 125 14.05 4.09 15.51
CA LEU A 125 14.21 2.64 15.77
C LEU A 125 15.68 2.18 15.80
N GLY A 126 16.61 3.06 16.19
CA GLY A 126 18.06 2.81 16.20
C GLY A 126 18.80 3.11 14.89
N TYR A 127 18.09 3.32 13.79
CA TYR A 127 18.66 3.60 12.47
C TYR A 127 18.83 5.10 12.22
N THR A 128 19.90 5.47 11.51
CA THR A 128 20.08 6.81 10.97
C THR A 128 19.15 6.99 9.77
N CYS A 129 18.25 7.96 9.89
CA CYS A 129 17.27 8.29 8.87
C CYS A 129 17.52 9.68 8.30
N TYR A 130 17.29 9.84 7.00
CA TYR A 130 17.41 11.10 6.28
C TYR A 130 16.06 11.56 5.79
N LYS A 131 15.84 12.87 5.79
CA LYS A 131 14.59 13.47 5.34
C LYS A 131 14.58 13.64 3.83
N ALA A 132 13.46 13.32 3.21
CA ALA A 132 13.14 13.63 1.83
C ALA A 132 11.74 14.25 1.71
N THR A 133 11.52 15.07 0.69
CA THR A 133 10.20 15.64 0.41
C THR A 133 9.78 15.37 -1.03
N THR A 134 8.47 15.32 -1.28
CA THR A 134 7.93 15.17 -2.64
C THR A 134 6.51 15.70 -2.72
N LYS A 135 6.07 16.00 -3.94
CA LYS A 135 4.65 16.19 -4.27
C LYS A 135 4.21 14.99 -5.09
N PHE A 136 3.29 14.20 -4.55
CA PHE A 136 2.82 12.96 -5.17
C PHE A 136 1.30 12.86 -5.07
N ARG A 137 0.61 12.54 -6.17
CA ARG A 137 -0.85 12.36 -6.22
C ARG A 137 -1.66 13.49 -5.57
N GLY A 138 -1.23 14.73 -5.79
CA GLY A 138 -1.92 15.92 -5.29
C GLY A 138 -1.66 16.26 -3.82
N ARG A 139 -0.67 15.63 -3.18
CA ARG A 139 -0.29 15.89 -1.78
C ARG A 139 1.19 16.14 -1.65
N ASP A 140 1.55 16.98 -0.69
CA ASP A 140 2.93 17.16 -0.27
C ASP A 140 3.25 16.19 0.87
N TYR A 141 4.34 15.44 0.71
CA TYR A 141 4.81 14.45 1.67
C TYR A 141 6.22 14.81 2.14
N THR A 142 6.45 14.64 3.44
CA THR A 142 7.78 14.52 4.03
C THR A 142 7.98 13.07 4.43
N ALA A 143 9.12 12.47 4.11
CA ALA A 143 9.45 11.11 4.48
C ALA A 143 10.83 11.05 5.15
N TRP A 144 11.00 10.09 6.06
CA TRP A 144 12.27 9.77 6.68
C TRP A 144 12.63 8.33 6.35
N PHE A 145 13.79 8.12 5.74
CA PHE A 145 14.23 6.81 5.27
C PHE A 145 15.63 6.47 5.76
N THR A 146 15.92 5.18 5.92
CA THR A 146 17.26 4.72 6.31
C THR A 146 17.93 3.90 5.20
N PRO A 147 19.12 4.31 4.72
CA PRO A 147 19.90 3.51 3.76
C PRO A 147 20.53 2.26 4.38
N GLU A 148 20.54 2.14 5.71
CA GLU A 148 21.03 0.96 6.43
C GLU A 148 20.15 -0.27 6.16
N LEU A 149 18.89 -0.05 5.80
CA LEU A 149 17.96 -1.06 5.29
C LEU A 149 17.73 -0.76 3.80
N PRO A 150 18.49 -1.39 2.87
CA PRO A 150 18.54 -1.01 1.45
C PRO A 150 17.33 -1.49 0.64
N TYR A 151 16.14 -1.40 1.22
CA TYR A 151 14.86 -1.69 0.58
C TYR A 151 14.20 -0.38 0.20
N ASN A 152 13.99 -0.11 -1.09
CA ASN A 152 13.37 1.13 -1.56
C ASN A 152 11.84 1.15 -1.38
N TYR A 153 11.37 0.61 -0.26
CA TYR A 153 9.97 0.37 0.06
C TYR A 153 9.50 1.32 1.16
N GLY A 154 8.19 1.40 1.32
CA GLY A 154 7.55 2.24 2.34
C GLY A 154 6.04 2.04 2.37
N PRO A 155 5.34 2.77 3.24
CA PRO A 155 3.91 2.60 3.42
C PRO A 155 3.12 3.09 2.19
N TRP A 156 1.95 2.47 1.98
CA TRP A 156 1.05 2.77 0.87
C TRP A 156 1.73 2.62 -0.51
N LYS A 157 1.88 3.72 -1.27
CA LYS A 157 2.53 3.78 -2.58
C LYS A 157 3.83 4.60 -2.54
N LEU A 158 4.30 4.93 -1.34
CA LEU A 158 5.47 5.75 -1.13
C LEU A 158 6.68 4.83 -1.02
N GLY A 159 7.41 4.71 -2.12
CA GLY A 159 8.70 4.02 -2.19
C GLY A 159 9.67 4.78 -3.09
N GLY A 160 10.77 4.14 -3.45
CA GLY A 160 11.75 4.68 -4.41
C GLY A 160 12.90 5.49 -3.79
N LEU A 161 12.91 5.69 -2.47
CA LEU A 161 14.09 6.22 -1.77
C LEU A 161 15.20 5.16 -1.67
N PRO A 162 16.49 5.54 -1.57
CA PRO A 162 17.60 4.60 -1.44
C PRO A 162 17.69 4.05 -0.01
N GLY A 163 16.61 3.43 0.46
CA GLY A 163 16.46 2.91 1.81
C GLY A 163 15.00 2.84 2.24
N LEU A 164 14.75 2.09 3.32
CA LEU A 164 13.41 1.83 3.82
C LEU A 164 12.83 3.07 4.46
N ILE A 165 11.61 3.45 4.07
CA ILE A 165 10.90 4.58 4.66
C ILE A 165 10.34 4.17 6.03
N LEU A 166 10.79 4.84 7.09
CA LEU A 166 10.33 4.59 8.46
C LEU A 166 9.27 5.59 8.92
N LYS A 167 9.16 6.75 8.27
CA LYS A 167 8.12 7.72 8.58
C LYS A 167 7.69 8.50 7.36
N VAL A 168 6.40 8.85 7.32
CA VAL A 168 5.82 9.75 6.32
C VAL A 168 4.88 10.71 7.03
N GLU A 169 4.93 11.99 6.67
CA GLU A 169 4.09 13.04 7.20
C GLU A 169 3.42 13.79 6.03
N ASN A 170 2.12 14.05 6.16
CA ASN A 170 1.42 15.03 5.34
C ASN A 170 0.36 15.77 6.18
N GLU A 171 -0.41 16.65 5.56
CA GLU A 171 -1.42 17.47 6.24
C GLU A 171 -2.55 16.65 6.88
N LEU A 172 -2.91 15.49 6.32
CA LEU A 172 -4.08 14.71 6.78
C LEU A 172 -3.71 13.52 7.66
N PHE A 173 -2.54 12.93 7.48
CA PHE A 173 -2.13 11.75 8.24
C PHE A 173 -0.62 11.58 8.27
N ASP A 174 -0.18 10.77 9.23
CA ASP A 174 1.20 10.31 9.36
C ASP A 174 1.28 8.78 9.33
N TYR A 175 2.43 8.27 8.90
CA TYR A 175 2.86 6.89 9.07
C TYR A 175 4.11 6.88 9.94
N ASP A 176 4.08 6.16 11.06
CA ASP A 176 5.23 6.00 11.95
C ASP A 176 5.57 4.52 12.12
N ALA A 177 6.75 4.09 11.66
CA ALA A 177 7.20 2.72 11.88
C ALA A 177 7.44 2.47 13.38
N THR A 178 6.85 1.40 13.90
CA THR A 178 6.95 0.99 15.30
C THR A 178 7.86 -0.22 15.48
N ARG A 179 7.95 -1.08 14.46
CA ARG A 179 8.65 -2.36 14.55
C ARG A 179 9.10 -2.84 13.18
N ILE A 180 10.29 -3.42 13.15
CA ILE A 180 10.90 -4.02 11.95
C ILE A 180 11.31 -5.45 12.31
N VAL A 181 10.90 -6.42 11.50
CA VAL A 181 11.28 -7.83 11.61
C VAL A 181 11.85 -8.26 10.27
N LEU A 182 13.08 -8.75 10.25
CA LEU A 182 13.77 -9.16 9.02
C LEU A 182 13.98 -10.67 9.00
N ASN A 183 13.91 -11.25 7.79
CA ASN A 183 14.25 -12.64 7.51
C ASN A 183 13.56 -13.67 8.43
N SER A 184 12.29 -13.46 8.76
CA SER A 184 11.54 -14.39 9.62
C SER A 184 10.74 -15.37 8.78
N ASN A 185 10.90 -16.67 9.07
CA ASN A 185 10.09 -17.76 8.52
C ASN A 185 8.69 -17.84 9.16
N LYS A 186 8.45 -17.05 10.21
CA LYS A 186 7.17 -17.02 10.92
C LYS A 186 6.20 -15.98 10.37
N ILE A 187 6.68 -15.05 9.54
CA ILE A 187 5.82 -14.08 8.87
C ILE A 187 5.15 -14.82 7.68
N PRO A 188 3.83 -14.98 7.69
CA PRO A 188 3.16 -15.78 6.68
C PRO A 188 3.25 -15.13 5.29
N THR A 189 3.19 -15.96 4.26
CA THR A 189 2.88 -15.48 2.91
C THR A 189 1.43 -15.00 2.87
N LEU A 190 1.11 -14.03 2.01
CA LEU A 190 -0.25 -13.52 1.83
C LEU A 190 -0.83 -13.98 0.47
N PRO A 191 -1.11 -15.29 0.30
CA PRO A 191 -1.51 -15.86 -0.99
C PRO A 191 -2.86 -15.33 -1.49
N ILE A 192 -3.76 -14.90 -0.60
CA ILE A 192 -5.01 -14.24 -0.97
C ILE A 192 -4.76 -13.02 -1.87
N LEU A 193 -3.70 -12.26 -1.61
CA LEU A 193 -3.39 -11.07 -2.39
C LEU A 193 -2.77 -11.42 -3.76
N LYS A 194 -2.13 -12.59 -3.90
CA LYS A 194 -1.68 -13.10 -5.21
C LYS A 194 -2.86 -13.37 -6.16
N SER A 195 -4.04 -13.67 -5.62
CA SER A 195 -5.24 -13.85 -6.44
C SER A 195 -5.65 -12.58 -7.21
N PHE A 196 -5.16 -11.40 -6.79
CA PHE A 196 -5.44 -10.13 -7.47
C PHE A 196 -4.96 -10.14 -8.92
N VAL A 197 -3.89 -10.88 -9.21
CA VAL A 197 -3.34 -11.03 -10.57
C VAL A 197 -4.38 -11.62 -11.52
N ASN A 198 -5.20 -12.56 -11.04
CA ASN A 198 -6.19 -13.29 -11.85
C ASN A 198 -7.63 -12.90 -11.52
N ALA A 199 -7.84 -11.76 -10.86
CA ALA A 199 -9.17 -11.34 -10.44
C ALA A 199 -10.09 -11.08 -11.66
N LYS A 200 -11.34 -11.58 -11.56
CA LYS A 200 -12.37 -11.40 -12.60
C LYS A 200 -12.64 -9.93 -12.92
N TYR A 201 -12.66 -9.06 -11.90
CA TYR A 201 -12.93 -7.64 -12.03
C TYR A 201 -11.63 -6.83 -11.89
N LYS A 202 -10.67 -7.11 -12.77
CA LYS A 202 -9.38 -6.41 -12.83
C LYS A 202 -9.40 -5.35 -13.93
N TYR A 203 -9.03 -4.12 -13.60
CA TYR A 203 -9.06 -2.97 -14.52
C TYR A 203 -7.78 -2.15 -14.43
N GLN A 204 -7.38 -1.52 -15.53
CA GLN A 204 -6.25 -0.60 -15.56
C GLN A 204 -6.57 0.70 -14.80
N LEU A 205 -5.56 1.41 -14.29
CA LEU A 205 -5.71 2.68 -13.58
C LEU A 205 -6.64 3.67 -14.29
N LYS A 206 -6.50 3.84 -15.61
CA LYS A 206 -7.35 4.73 -16.43
C LYS A 206 -8.84 4.42 -16.29
N GLN A 207 -9.20 3.14 -16.30
CA GLN A 207 -10.60 2.71 -16.13
C GLN A 207 -11.06 2.90 -14.68
N ALA A 208 -10.19 2.59 -13.71
CA ALA A 208 -10.50 2.78 -12.29
C ALA A 208 -10.78 4.25 -11.94
N ILE A 209 -10.02 5.20 -12.53
CA ILE A 209 -10.29 6.64 -12.42
C ILE A 209 -11.69 6.99 -12.94
N GLY A 210 -12.12 6.39 -14.05
CA GLY A 210 -13.49 6.55 -14.57
C GLY A 210 -14.55 6.10 -13.56
N PHE A 211 -14.32 4.99 -12.87
CA PHE A 211 -15.25 4.50 -11.84
C PHE A 211 -15.23 5.34 -10.55
N GLU A 212 -14.07 5.90 -10.18
CA GLU A 212 -13.97 6.88 -9.09
C GLU A 212 -14.81 8.14 -9.41
N ASN A 213 -14.77 8.60 -10.66
CA ASN A 213 -15.60 9.74 -11.09
C ASN A 213 -17.10 9.43 -10.98
N ASN A 214 -17.54 8.20 -11.31
CA ASN A 214 -18.93 7.79 -11.08
C ASN A 214 -19.30 7.85 -9.59
N TRP A 215 -18.41 7.39 -8.70
CA TRP A 215 -18.62 7.45 -7.25
C TRP A 215 -18.68 8.90 -6.75
N LEU A 216 -17.82 9.79 -7.24
CA LEU A 216 -17.85 11.21 -6.89
C LEU A 216 -19.14 11.90 -7.36
N ILE A 217 -19.60 11.60 -8.58
CA ILE A 217 -20.88 12.11 -9.11
C ILE A 217 -22.04 11.64 -8.23
N TYR A 218 -22.07 10.36 -7.87
CA TYR A 218 -23.10 9.80 -6.99
C TYR A 218 -23.14 10.50 -5.63
N ASN A 219 -22.00 10.63 -4.95
CA ASN A 219 -21.96 11.30 -3.64
C ASN A 219 -22.30 12.78 -3.73
N ARG A 220 -21.83 13.48 -4.77
CA ARG A 220 -22.17 14.88 -5.02
C ARG A 220 -23.68 15.04 -5.19
N ALA A 221 -24.34 14.18 -5.95
CA ALA A 221 -25.78 14.21 -6.13
C ALA A 221 -26.52 14.03 -4.79
N ASN A 222 -26.08 13.11 -3.94
CA ASN A 222 -26.66 12.90 -2.61
C ASN A 222 -26.47 14.12 -1.70
N ILE A 223 -25.28 14.75 -1.72
CA ILE A 223 -25.02 15.98 -0.97
C ILE A 223 -25.96 17.09 -1.46
N TYR A 224 -26.10 17.26 -2.78
CA TYR A 224 -26.97 18.30 -3.35
C TYR A 224 -28.43 18.11 -2.97
N ALA A 225 -28.92 16.87 -2.98
CA ALA A 225 -30.28 16.56 -2.53
C ALA A 225 -30.52 16.85 -1.03
N SER A 226 -29.47 16.90 -0.21
CA SER A 226 -29.56 17.22 1.22
C SER A 226 -29.54 18.73 1.52
N LEU A 227 -29.27 19.58 0.53
CA LEU A 227 -29.16 21.03 0.72
C LEU A 227 -30.52 21.72 0.56
N PRO A 228 -30.77 22.82 1.30
CA PRO A 228 -31.99 23.60 1.16
C PRO A 228 -32.04 24.32 -0.20
N SER A 229 -33.26 24.71 -0.60
CA SER A 229 -33.47 25.53 -1.80
C SER A 229 -32.71 26.86 -1.72
N GLY A 230 -32.20 27.33 -2.87
CA GLY A 230 -31.48 28.60 -2.99
C GLY A 230 -29.97 28.54 -2.73
N VAL A 231 -29.42 27.37 -2.40
CA VAL A 231 -27.97 27.20 -2.25
C VAL A 231 -27.27 27.30 -3.62
N ILE A 232 -26.33 28.25 -3.72
CA ILE A 232 -25.46 28.42 -4.89
C ILE A 232 -24.17 27.64 -4.65
N ILE A 233 -23.91 26.66 -5.50
CA ILE A 233 -22.71 25.85 -5.43
C ILE A 233 -21.74 26.34 -6.51
N LYS A 234 -20.56 26.81 -6.10
CA LYS A 234 -19.47 27.08 -7.04
C LYS A 234 -18.81 25.77 -7.42
N GLU A 235 -18.94 25.37 -8.67
CA GLU A 235 -18.27 24.17 -9.18
C GLU A 235 -16.78 24.45 -9.44
N GLU A 236 -15.92 23.90 -8.61
CA GLU A 236 -14.52 23.69 -8.98
C GLU A 236 -14.36 22.26 -9.55
N PRO A 237 -13.56 22.07 -10.62
CA PRO A 237 -13.23 20.74 -11.11
C PRO A 237 -12.58 19.92 -10.01
N LEU A 238 -13.10 18.70 -9.78
CA LEU A 238 -12.68 17.77 -8.73
C LEU A 238 -11.17 17.46 -8.71
N ARG A 239 -10.46 17.74 -9.81
CA ARG A 239 -9.04 17.41 -10.02
C ARG A 239 -8.26 18.51 -10.76
N LYS A 240 -8.64 19.79 -10.64
CA LYS A 240 -7.93 20.90 -11.31
C LYS A 240 -6.40 20.85 -11.11
N ASP A 241 -5.98 20.35 -9.95
CA ASP A 241 -4.58 20.28 -9.50
C ASP A 241 -4.02 18.84 -9.47
N VAL A 242 -4.87 17.83 -9.74
CA VAL A 242 -4.52 16.40 -9.72
C VAL A 242 -4.41 15.92 -11.16
N ARG A 243 -3.49 16.53 -11.91
CA ARG A 243 -2.98 15.97 -13.16
C ARG A 243 -2.04 14.82 -12.81
N GLU A 244 -2.59 13.66 -12.47
CA GLU A 244 -1.96 12.48 -13.05
C GLU A 244 -2.31 12.58 -14.53
N PHE A 245 -1.34 13.05 -15.29
CA PHE A 245 -1.35 13.14 -16.73
C PHE A 245 -2.15 11.97 -17.30
N SER A 246 -3.01 12.28 -18.26
CA SER A 246 -3.47 11.29 -19.22
C SER A 246 -2.29 10.37 -19.52
N ILE A 247 -2.48 9.06 -19.36
CA ILE A 247 -1.49 8.08 -19.82
C ILE A 247 -1.34 8.15 -21.36
N ASP A 248 -2.14 9.01 -22.00
CA ASP A 248 -2.01 9.41 -23.40
C ASP A 248 -1.74 10.92 -23.45
N GLU A 249 -0.46 11.30 -23.42
CA GLU A 249 0.18 12.37 -24.21
C GLU A 249 1.70 12.11 -24.27
#